data_AF-A0A9W8JW69-F1
#
_entry.id   AF-A0A9W8JW69-F1
#
_cell.length_a   1.000
_cell.length_b   1.000
_cell.length_c   1.000
_cell.angle_alpha   90.00
_cell.angle_beta   90.00
_cell.angle_gamma   90.00
#
_symmetry.space_group_name_H-M   'P 1'
#
loop_
_entity.id
_entity.type
_entity.pdbx_description
1 polymer ?
#
loop_
_entity_poly.entity_id
_entity_poly.type
_entity_poly.pdbx_seq_one_letter_code
_entity_poly.pdbx_strand_id
1 'polypeptide(L)'
;MVNPGAFQGARKTFLMGEKPGYAAAVQGGYAADQLALIQRQFFKRFPIDKGDTYEPTMEEIEAVDDGEAEADDESADRGALSEKEYEEEQTRVKERRKLIDFKRGQIKRWLVYQYMKDADIDPKETGAENPYRALLHKLTGQGLKRPRKKTAVNIWRKSQRDSIESAAKARVGLTQITKGKYLALLDKIAKEEFLKLPVEEQSAWAEIANEENEAANISFEQGLHSPASTLPEDRQRCIEGLVRFMEPILDLVCEATGWKASFMAGGPEPAVGGRLNVISVHSGETSGDVKLTFGRAERVRYKKFIVPIFGSFLQSCYTPDECRSRAISSEGDCSLLNDEDLGEAGASMDRIDFDTSGVDDRPSGSEGLQSNPVSSTTAKTSSTMASSISAKKPTTTHSPTKKMAIATTPSTATTSGKSPWS
;
A
#
# COMPACT_ATOMS: atom_id res chain seq x y z
N MET A 1 24.13 4.47 13.88
CA MET A 1 23.47 5.73 14.29
C MET A 1 22.33 5.94 13.29
N VAL A 2 21.07 5.94 13.73
CA VAL A 2 19.93 6.11 12.80
C VAL A 2 20.04 7.54 12.27
N ASN A 3 20.08 7.70 10.94
CA ASN A 3 20.18 9.00 10.29
C ASN A 3 19.10 9.92 10.90
N PRO A 4 19.43 11.08 11.51
CA PRO A 4 18.53 11.83 12.40
C PRO A 4 17.26 12.44 11.74
N GLY A 5 16.88 11.93 10.57
CA GLY A 5 15.80 12.45 9.72
C GLY A 5 16.28 13.63 8.90
N ALA A 6 15.76 13.75 7.67
CA ALA A 6 16.05 14.89 6.79
C ALA A 6 15.50 16.23 7.31
N PHE A 7 14.62 16.20 8.32
CA PHE A 7 13.98 17.36 8.92
C PHE A 7 14.08 17.30 10.44
N GLN A 8 14.47 18.41 11.06
CA GLN A 8 14.61 18.60 12.51
C GLN A 8 13.93 19.92 12.91
N GLY A 9 13.87 20.22 14.21
CA GLY A 9 13.41 21.52 14.71
C GLY A 9 11.99 21.93 14.27
N ALA A 10 11.84 23.21 13.95
CA ALA A 10 10.62 23.82 13.44
C ALA A 10 10.22 23.28 12.07
N ARG A 11 11.16 22.93 11.18
CA ARG A 11 10.83 22.26 9.90
C ARG A 11 10.07 20.96 10.10
N LYS A 12 10.53 20.12 11.04
CA LYS A 12 9.84 18.88 11.38
C LYS A 12 8.48 19.16 12.02
N THR A 13 8.41 20.16 12.89
CA THR A 13 7.17 20.56 13.58
C THR A 13 6.11 21.02 12.57
N PHE A 14 6.49 21.86 11.61
CA PHE A 14 5.66 22.27 10.48
C PHE A 14 5.14 21.06 9.69
N LEU A 15 6.04 20.19 9.20
CA LEU A 15 5.62 19.03 8.41
C LEU A 15 4.72 18.06 9.20
N MET A 16 4.92 17.92 10.51
CA MET A 16 4.02 17.13 11.37
C MET A 16 2.63 17.75 11.48
N GLY A 17 2.53 19.09 11.52
CA GLY A 17 1.26 19.83 11.48
C GLY A 17 0.51 19.68 10.16
N GLU A 18 1.24 19.54 9.05
CA GLU A 18 0.66 19.33 7.72
C GLU A 18 0.23 17.87 7.44
N LYS A 19 0.62 16.91 8.30
CA LYS A 19 0.29 15.49 8.11
C LYS A 19 -1.22 15.23 7.97
N PRO A 20 -2.11 15.75 8.85
CA PRO A 20 -3.55 15.51 8.73
C PRO A 20 -4.13 16.06 7.42
N GLY A 21 -3.67 17.24 6.98
CA GLY A 21 -4.08 17.83 5.71
C GLY A 21 -3.65 17.00 4.51
N TYR A 22 -2.40 16.52 4.51
CA TYR A 22 -1.93 15.60 3.48
C TYR A 22 -2.70 14.27 3.48
N ALA A 23 -2.98 13.68 4.65
CA ALA A 23 -3.74 12.45 4.75
C ALA A 23 -5.17 12.60 4.21
N ALA A 24 -5.86 13.68 4.56
CA ALA A 24 -7.17 14.02 4.02
C ALA A 24 -7.14 14.24 2.50
N ALA A 25 -6.06 14.83 1.98
CA ALA A 25 -5.86 15.02 0.55
C ALA A 25 -5.59 13.73 -0.21
N VAL A 26 -4.85 12.79 0.39
CA VAL A 26 -4.71 11.43 -0.17
C VAL A 26 -6.06 10.73 -0.21
N GLN A 27 -6.85 10.82 0.87
CA GLN A 27 -8.19 10.25 0.93
C GLN A 27 -9.15 10.85 -0.11
N GLY A 28 -9.19 12.17 -0.22
CA GLY A 28 -10.10 12.89 -1.12
C GLY A 28 -9.61 13.00 -2.57
N GLY A 29 -8.42 12.52 -2.85
CA GLY A 29 -7.89 12.41 -4.20
C GLY A 29 -7.24 13.64 -4.81
N TYR A 30 -6.73 14.54 -3.97
CA TYR A 30 -6.07 15.79 -4.36
C TYR A 30 -4.70 15.94 -3.66
N ALA A 31 -4.01 14.81 -3.45
CA ALA A 31 -2.74 14.76 -2.74
C ALA A 31 -1.65 15.63 -3.37
N ALA A 32 -1.57 15.70 -4.70
CA ALA A 32 -0.57 16.52 -5.38
C ALA A 32 -0.79 18.02 -5.17
N ASP A 33 -2.04 18.48 -5.20
CA ASP A 33 -2.39 19.88 -4.93
C ASP A 33 -2.02 20.25 -3.49
N GLN A 34 -2.39 19.41 -2.53
CA GLN A 34 -2.03 19.62 -1.13
C GLN A 34 -0.52 19.57 -0.93
N LEU A 35 0.19 18.65 -1.60
CA LEU A 35 1.64 18.58 -1.55
C LEU A 35 2.29 19.84 -2.12
N ALA A 36 1.78 20.40 -3.21
CA ALA A 36 2.26 21.64 -3.79
C ALA A 36 2.05 22.84 -2.84
N LEU A 37 0.89 22.90 -2.17
CA LEU A 37 0.62 23.89 -1.13
C LEU A 37 1.59 23.78 0.05
N ILE A 38 1.79 22.56 0.58
CA ILE A 38 2.75 22.30 1.66
C ILE A 38 4.16 22.70 1.24
N GLN A 39 4.58 22.35 0.02
CA GLN A 39 5.91 22.72 -0.49
C GLN A 39 6.07 24.24 -0.61
N ARG A 40 5.05 24.96 -1.09
CA ARG A 40 5.07 26.43 -1.18
C ARG A 40 5.21 27.06 0.20
N GLN A 41 4.33 26.71 1.14
CA GLN A 41 4.39 27.19 2.53
C GLN A 41 5.73 26.86 3.19
N PHE A 42 6.26 25.65 2.93
CA PHE A 42 7.58 25.25 3.42
C PHE A 42 8.69 26.18 2.92
N PHE A 43 8.77 26.48 1.62
CA PHE A 43 9.85 27.33 1.10
C PHE A 43 9.72 28.80 1.51
N LYS A 44 8.49 29.30 1.74
CA LYS A 44 8.27 30.62 2.32
C LYS A 44 8.82 30.74 3.74
N ARG A 45 8.50 29.76 4.58
CA ARG A 45 8.90 29.74 6.00
C ARG A 45 10.36 29.32 6.19
N PHE A 46 10.90 28.52 5.29
CA PHE A 46 12.26 27.97 5.35
C PHE A 46 13.05 28.25 4.06
N PRO A 47 13.55 29.48 3.85
CA PRO A 47 14.26 29.85 2.63
C PRO A 47 15.48 28.96 2.36
N ILE A 48 15.54 28.38 1.15
CA ILE A 48 16.61 27.45 0.74
C ILE A 48 17.99 28.12 0.75
N ASP A 49 18.04 29.42 0.49
CA ASP A 49 19.26 30.21 0.35
C ASP A 49 19.98 30.44 1.70
N LYS A 50 19.28 30.26 2.83
CA LYS A 50 19.87 30.35 4.19
C LYS A 50 20.52 29.03 4.66
N GLY A 51 20.39 27.95 3.88
CA GLY A 51 20.99 26.64 4.17
C GLY A 51 20.18 25.77 5.15
N ASP A 52 20.50 24.48 5.19
CA ASP A 52 19.76 23.47 5.97
C ASP A 52 19.94 23.58 7.49
N THR A 53 20.98 24.29 7.96
CA THR A 53 21.27 24.48 9.39
C THR A 53 20.60 25.71 9.99
N TYR A 54 20.12 26.64 9.17
CA TYR A 54 19.41 27.82 9.65
C TYR A 54 18.03 27.43 10.14
N GLU A 55 17.68 27.70 11.39
CA GLU A 55 16.36 27.45 11.95
C GLU A 55 15.68 28.80 12.20
N PRO A 56 14.62 29.17 11.45
CA PRO A 56 13.92 30.42 11.68
C PRO A 56 13.33 30.48 13.09
N THR A 57 13.27 31.68 13.67
CA THR A 57 12.58 31.87 14.95
C THR A 57 11.07 31.70 14.79
N MET A 58 10.36 31.44 15.88
CA MET A 58 8.89 31.32 15.82
C MET A 58 8.24 32.60 15.29
N GLU A 59 8.77 33.77 15.68
CA GLU A 59 8.31 35.08 15.20
C GLU A 59 8.54 35.24 13.68
N GLU A 60 9.67 34.78 13.15
CA GLU A 60 9.92 34.77 11.70
C GLU A 60 8.95 33.85 10.95
N ILE A 61 8.55 32.72 11.54
CA ILE A 61 7.59 31.78 10.92
C ILE A 61 6.17 32.34 10.95
N GLU A 62 5.76 32.98 12.05
CA GLU A 62 4.42 33.56 12.20
C GLU A 62 4.23 34.84 11.38
N ALA A 63 5.30 35.56 11.08
CA ALA A 63 5.26 36.76 10.24
C ALA A 63 5.07 36.46 8.74
N VAL A 64 5.24 35.21 8.30
CA VAL A 64 5.10 34.81 6.90
C VAL A 64 3.63 34.68 6.52
N ASP A 65 3.19 35.47 5.54
CA ASP A 65 1.86 35.32 4.94
C ASP A 65 1.87 34.21 3.88
N ASP A 66 1.22 33.08 4.19
CA ASP A 66 1.08 31.96 3.28
C ASP A 66 0.21 32.31 2.04
N GLY A 67 -0.69 33.30 2.16
CA GLY A 67 -1.59 33.74 1.11
C GLY A 67 -0.93 34.59 0.02
N GLU A 68 0.12 35.33 0.36
CA GLU A 68 0.79 36.27 -0.54
C GLU A 68 1.35 35.57 -1.80
N ALA A 69 1.12 36.12 -2.98
CA ALA A 69 1.69 35.58 -4.21
C ALA A 69 3.22 35.68 -4.16
N GLU A 70 3.93 34.61 -4.52
CA GLU A 70 5.39 34.70 -4.66
C GLU A 70 5.69 35.56 -5.89
N ALA A 71 6.57 36.56 -5.73
CA ALA A 71 7.10 37.27 -6.87
C ALA A 71 7.86 36.27 -7.75
N ASP A 72 7.60 36.29 -9.05
CA ASP A 72 8.38 35.50 -9.99
C ASP A 72 9.85 35.91 -9.84
N ASP A 73 10.75 34.92 -9.78
CA ASP A 73 12.19 35.18 -9.83
C ASP A 73 12.48 35.91 -11.15
N GLU A 74 12.56 37.25 -11.11
CA GLU A 74 12.80 38.06 -12.29
C GLU A 74 14.09 37.57 -12.94
N SER A 75 13.96 37.02 -14.15
CA SER A 75 15.11 36.58 -14.90
C SER A 75 16.01 37.78 -15.11
N ALA A 76 17.24 37.70 -14.60
CA ALA A 76 18.23 38.76 -14.71
C ALA A 76 18.27 39.29 -16.15
N ASP A 77 18.02 40.59 -16.34
CA ASP A 77 18.03 41.19 -17.67
C ASP A 77 19.45 41.13 -18.25
N ARG A 78 19.59 40.44 -19.38
CA ARG A 78 20.87 40.26 -20.08
C ARG A 78 21.49 41.60 -20.47
N GLY A 79 20.69 42.65 -20.65
CA GLY A 79 21.18 43.99 -20.98
C GLY A 79 21.70 44.80 -19.79
N ALA A 80 21.34 44.42 -18.56
CA ALA A 80 21.64 45.19 -17.34
C ALA A 80 22.95 44.76 -16.65
N LEU A 81 23.40 43.53 -16.87
CA LEU A 81 24.56 42.92 -16.21
C LEU A 81 25.69 42.70 -17.21
N SER A 82 26.94 42.71 -16.74
CA SER A 82 28.05 42.25 -17.56
C SER A 82 27.89 40.76 -17.89
N GLU A 83 28.49 40.29 -18.99
CA GLU A 83 28.38 38.88 -19.42
C GLU A 83 28.79 37.89 -18.32
N LYS A 84 29.85 38.23 -17.57
CA LYS A 84 30.32 37.42 -16.44
C LYS A 84 29.31 37.38 -15.28
N GLU A 85 28.75 38.52 -14.91
CA GLU A 85 27.75 38.59 -13.82
C GLU A 85 26.46 37.85 -14.21
N TYR A 86 26.05 37.95 -15.48
CA TYR A 86 24.91 37.20 -16.00
C TYR A 86 25.12 35.68 -15.94
N GLU A 87 26.32 35.20 -16.29
CA GLU A 87 26.67 33.77 -16.17
C GLU A 87 26.68 33.28 -14.71
N GLU A 88 27.21 34.09 -13.79
CA GLU A 88 27.20 33.80 -12.36
C GLU A 88 25.77 33.74 -11.82
N GLU A 89 24.91 34.69 -12.20
CA GLU A 89 23.50 34.74 -11.81
C GLU A 89 22.71 33.54 -12.37
N GLN A 90 22.91 33.20 -13.64
CA GLN A 90 22.32 32.01 -14.26
C GLN A 90 22.77 30.72 -13.55
N THR A 91 24.02 30.66 -13.09
CA THR A 91 24.54 29.51 -12.33
C THR A 91 23.86 29.43 -10.97
N ARG A 92 23.75 30.57 -10.26
CA ARG A 92 23.06 30.68 -8.97
C ARG A 92 21.59 30.25 -9.06
N VAL A 93 20.85 30.73 -10.06
CA VAL A 93 19.45 30.35 -10.30
C VAL A 93 19.32 28.85 -10.60
N LYS A 94 20.21 28.29 -11.42
CA LYS A 94 20.23 26.84 -11.71
C LYS A 94 20.52 26.00 -10.47
N GLU A 95 21.47 26.41 -9.64
CA GLU A 95 21.80 25.71 -8.39
C GLU A 95 20.64 25.78 -7.39
N ARG A 96 20.05 26.97 -7.23
CA ARG A 96 18.86 27.16 -6.39
C ARG A 96 17.70 26.27 -6.85
N ARG A 97 17.43 26.19 -8.15
CA ARG A 97 16.40 25.29 -8.71
C ARG A 97 16.67 23.83 -8.39
N LYS A 98 17.92 23.37 -8.54
CA LYS A 98 18.30 21.99 -8.17
C LYS A 98 18.07 21.71 -6.69
N LEU A 99 18.38 22.65 -5.81
CA LEU A 99 18.16 22.51 -4.36
C LEU A 99 16.67 22.46 -4.02
N ILE A 100 15.85 23.30 -4.66
CA ILE A 100 14.38 23.28 -4.52
C ILE A 100 13.83 21.93 -4.96
N ASP A 101 14.19 21.44 -6.14
CA ASP A 101 13.69 20.16 -6.66
C ASP A 101 14.13 18.98 -5.77
N PHE A 102 15.37 19.00 -5.28
CA PHE A 102 15.85 18.02 -4.31
C PHE A 102 15.03 18.04 -3.03
N LYS A 103 14.76 19.24 -2.46
CA LYS A 103 14.02 19.40 -1.20
C LYS A 103 12.53 19.06 -1.37
N ARG A 104 11.90 19.40 -2.51
CA ARG A 104 10.54 18.95 -2.89
C ARG A 104 10.43 17.43 -2.85
N GLY A 105 11.40 16.73 -3.44
CA GLY A 105 11.48 15.27 -3.38
C GLY A 105 11.64 14.72 -1.96
N GLN A 106 12.40 15.40 -1.09
CA GLN A 106 12.53 15.02 0.32
C GLN A 106 11.20 15.18 1.07
N ILE A 107 10.48 16.30 0.87
CA ILE A 107 9.18 16.57 1.50
C ILE A 107 8.16 15.53 1.05
N LYS A 108 8.06 15.27 -0.26
CA LYS A 108 7.16 14.24 -0.83
C LYS A 108 7.41 12.87 -0.18
N ARG A 109 8.66 12.38 -0.22
CA ARG A 109 9.00 11.07 0.36
C ARG A 109 8.72 11.02 1.86
N TRP A 110 8.95 12.11 2.58
CA TRP A 110 8.67 12.17 4.02
C TRP A 110 7.17 12.08 4.30
N LEU A 111 6.33 12.86 3.60
CA LEU A 111 4.88 12.83 3.78
C LEU A 111 4.28 11.47 3.38
N VAL A 112 4.70 10.90 2.25
CA VAL A 112 4.29 9.55 1.83
C VAL A 112 4.68 8.52 2.89
N TYR A 113 5.92 8.55 3.38
CA TYR A 113 6.37 7.62 4.43
C TYR A 113 5.56 7.77 5.72
N GLN A 114 5.29 9.02 6.14
CA GLN A 114 4.49 9.28 7.34
C GLN A 114 3.04 8.81 7.17
N TYR A 115 2.43 9.09 6.02
CA TYR A 115 1.08 8.62 5.69
C TYR A 115 1.02 7.08 5.71
N MET A 116 1.95 6.41 5.04
CA MET A 116 2.02 4.94 5.03
C MET A 116 2.17 4.35 6.43
N LYS A 117 3.00 4.98 7.27
CA LYS A 117 3.22 4.56 8.65
C LYS A 117 1.97 4.74 9.52
N ASP A 118 1.24 5.83 9.34
CA ASP A 118 0.05 6.11 10.14
C ASP A 118 -1.16 5.28 9.67
N ALA A 119 -1.27 5.03 8.37
CA ALA A 119 -2.38 4.29 7.77
C ALA A 119 -2.19 2.76 7.76
N ASP A 120 -1.10 2.24 8.34
CA ASP A 120 -0.74 0.81 8.37
C ASP A 120 -0.77 0.14 6.97
N ILE A 121 -0.41 0.90 5.93
CA ILE A 121 -0.42 0.43 4.53
C ILE A 121 0.99 0.01 4.09
N ASP A 122 1.89 -0.31 5.01
CA ASP A 122 3.18 -0.87 4.62
C ASP A 122 2.98 -2.36 4.27
N PRO A 123 3.14 -2.78 2.99
CA PRO A 123 3.08 -4.20 2.64
C PRO A 123 4.15 -5.05 3.35
N LYS A 124 5.17 -4.41 3.93
CA LYS A 124 6.20 -5.05 4.75
C LYS A 124 5.83 -5.10 6.23
N GLU A 125 4.84 -4.33 6.68
CA GLU A 125 4.43 -4.39 8.08
C GLU A 125 3.79 -5.75 8.37
N THR A 126 4.37 -6.40 9.38
CA THR A 126 4.04 -7.76 9.80
C THR A 126 2.75 -7.84 10.60
N GLY A 127 1.90 -6.81 10.54
CA GLY A 127 0.59 -6.79 11.17
C GLY A 127 -0.24 -8.01 10.76
N ALA A 128 -1.04 -8.53 11.70
CA ALA A 128 -1.95 -9.64 11.43
C ALA A 128 -3.07 -9.23 10.46
N GLU A 129 -3.32 -7.92 10.32
CA GLU A 129 -4.42 -7.36 9.53
C GLU A 129 -4.09 -7.11 8.06
N ASN A 130 -2.82 -7.26 7.64
CA ASN A 130 -2.47 -7.07 6.24
C ASN A 130 -3.03 -8.23 5.38
N PRO A 131 -3.97 -7.97 4.45
CA PRO A 131 -4.63 -9.02 3.68
C PRO A 131 -3.68 -9.76 2.73
N TYR A 132 -2.58 -9.13 2.31
CA TYR A 132 -1.58 -9.74 1.43
C TYR A 132 -0.67 -10.73 2.13
N ARG A 133 -0.61 -10.71 3.47
CA ARG A 133 0.25 -11.59 4.24
C ARG A 133 -0.10 -13.07 4.05
N ALA A 134 -1.39 -13.40 4.12
CA ALA A 134 -1.86 -14.76 3.91
C ALA A 134 -1.64 -15.21 2.45
N LEU A 135 -1.78 -14.29 1.48
CA LEU A 135 -1.52 -14.57 0.07
C LEU A 135 -0.03 -14.84 -0.18
N LEU A 136 0.86 -13.99 0.33
CA LEU A 136 2.30 -14.15 0.16
C LEU A 136 2.79 -15.47 0.77
N HIS A 137 2.25 -15.86 1.92
CA HIS A 137 2.51 -17.16 2.51
C HIS A 137 2.11 -18.32 1.58
N LYS A 138 0.90 -18.25 1.01
CA LYS A 138 0.39 -19.27 0.08
C LYS A 138 1.20 -19.33 -1.22
N LEU A 139 1.66 -18.19 -1.73
CA LEU A 139 2.45 -18.11 -2.98
C LEU A 139 3.89 -18.57 -2.79
N THR A 140 4.57 -18.13 -1.74
CA THR A 140 6.00 -18.39 -1.55
C THR A 140 6.29 -19.71 -0.84
N GLY A 141 5.31 -20.23 -0.09
CA GLY A 141 5.52 -21.33 0.85
C GLY A 141 6.50 -20.97 1.99
N GLN A 142 7.03 -19.75 2.02
CA GLN A 142 7.89 -19.29 3.10
C GLN A 142 7.00 -18.99 4.30
N GLY A 143 7.11 -19.87 5.29
CA GLY A 143 6.30 -19.85 6.50
C GLY A 143 6.30 -18.47 7.15
N LEU A 144 5.11 -17.94 7.39
CA LEU A 144 4.96 -16.83 8.33
C LEU A 144 5.50 -17.34 9.66
N LYS A 145 6.34 -16.55 10.31
CA LYS A 145 6.90 -16.96 11.60
C LYS A 145 5.73 -17.14 12.57
N ARG A 146 5.52 -18.37 13.02
CA ARG A 146 4.56 -18.66 14.09
C ARG A 146 4.82 -17.74 15.29
N PRO A 147 3.77 -17.26 15.98
CA PRO A 147 3.92 -16.46 17.19
C PRO A 147 4.88 -17.14 18.16
N ARG A 148 5.86 -16.37 18.66
CA ARG A 148 6.79 -16.89 19.67
C ARG A 148 6.11 -16.89 21.02
N LYS A 149 6.17 -18.02 21.73
CA LYS A 149 5.73 -18.13 23.13
C LYS A 149 6.48 -17.11 23.98
N LYS A 150 5.73 -16.22 24.64
CA LYS A 150 6.28 -15.29 25.63
C LYS A 150 6.62 -16.06 26.90
N THR A 151 7.67 -15.66 27.60
CA THR A 151 7.97 -16.21 28.93
C THR A 151 7.05 -15.59 29.97
N ALA A 152 6.82 -16.28 31.10
CA ALA A 152 6.04 -15.77 32.22
C ALA A 152 6.51 -14.38 32.68
N VAL A 153 7.84 -14.21 32.82
CA VAL A 153 8.50 -12.93 33.15
C VAL A 153 8.10 -11.81 32.17
N ASN A 154 8.03 -12.12 30.86
CA ASN A 154 7.73 -11.12 29.83
C ASN A 154 6.27 -10.65 29.86
N ILE A 155 5.35 -11.48 30.37
CA ILE A 155 3.95 -11.09 30.56
C ILE A 155 3.81 -10.31 31.86
N TRP A 156 4.33 -10.87 32.96
CA TRP A 156 4.30 -10.24 34.27
C TRP A 156 4.88 -8.83 34.26
N ARG A 157 6.05 -8.63 33.62
CA ARG A 157 6.72 -7.31 33.59
C ARG A 157 5.88 -6.19 32.95
N LYS A 158 4.88 -6.53 32.13
CA LYS A 158 3.97 -5.51 31.56
C LYS A 158 3.12 -4.86 32.65
N SER A 159 2.68 -5.66 33.63
CA SER A 159 1.92 -5.17 34.79
C SER A 159 2.79 -4.44 35.81
N GLN A 160 4.11 -4.70 35.81
CA GLN A 160 5.06 -4.15 36.78
C GLN A 160 6.04 -3.13 36.16
N ARG A 161 5.65 -2.51 35.04
CA ARG A 161 6.54 -1.64 34.27
C ARG A 161 7.11 -0.50 35.11
N ASP A 162 6.25 0.21 35.84
CA ASP A 162 6.66 1.39 36.62
C ASP A 162 7.57 1.00 37.81
N SER A 163 7.32 -0.15 38.44
CA SER A 163 8.17 -0.70 39.51
C SER A 163 9.56 -1.02 38.99
N ILE A 164 9.65 -1.76 37.88
CA ILE A 164 10.91 -2.17 37.26
C ILE A 164 11.71 -0.95 36.76
N GLU A 165 11.04 0.03 36.14
CA GLU A 165 11.68 1.27 35.69
C GLU A 165 12.20 2.11 36.86
N SER A 166 11.45 2.19 37.96
CA SER A 166 11.86 2.89 39.19
C SER A 166 13.06 2.20 39.86
N ALA A 167 13.03 0.87 39.97
CA ALA A 167 14.15 0.08 40.49
C ALA A 167 15.40 0.21 39.62
N ALA A 168 15.23 0.27 38.29
CA ALA A 168 16.35 0.50 37.38
C ALA A 168 16.93 1.90 37.55
N LYS A 169 16.09 2.95 37.61
CA LYS A 169 16.55 4.33 37.87
C LYS A 169 17.31 4.43 39.19
N ALA A 170 16.84 3.76 40.25
CA ALA A 170 17.53 3.71 41.54
C ALA A 170 18.92 3.03 41.45
N ARG A 171 19.08 1.96 40.65
CA ARG A 171 20.37 1.27 40.48
C ARG A 171 21.38 2.02 39.62
N VAL A 172 20.93 2.80 38.65
CA VAL A 172 21.83 3.50 37.72
C VAL A 172 22.46 4.75 38.34
N GLY A 173 21.76 5.41 39.27
CA GLY A 173 22.21 6.66 39.87
C GLY A 173 22.43 7.77 38.81
N LEU A 174 23.39 8.68 39.06
CA LEU A 174 23.79 9.77 38.15
C LEU A 174 24.63 9.30 36.94
N THR A 175 24.99 8.02 36.88
CA THR A 175 25.89 7.50 35.86
C THR A 175 25.20 7.41 34.51
N GLN A 176 25.75 8.04 33.47
CA GLN A 176 25.21 7.90 32.11
C GLN A 176 25.46 6.50 31.57
N ILE A 177 24.39 5.68 31.49
CA ILE A 177 24.40 4.37 30.87
C ILE A 177 23.88 4.47 29.43
N THR A 178 24.50 3.76 28.51
CA THR A 178 24.01 3.67 27.12
C THR A 178 22.66 2.96 27.05
N LYS A 179 21.78 3.36 26.12
CA LYS A 179 20.42 2.81 25.97
C LYS A 179 20.38 1.27 25.94
N GLY A 180 21.33 0.61 25.29
CA GLY A 180 21.40 -0.85 25.22
C GLY A 180 21.70 -1.50 26.58
N LYS A 181 22.63 -0.94 27.36
CA LYS A 181 22.94 -1.42 28.72
C LYS A 181 21.78 -1.18 29.69
N TYR A 182 21.02 -0.10 29.51
CA TYR A 182 19.83 0.18 30.30
C TYR A 182 18.72 -0.87 30.09
N LEU A 183 18.46 -1.27 28.84
CA LEU A 183 17.50 -2.34 28.54
C LEU A 183 17.91 -3.69 29.14
N ALA A 184 19.19 -4.05 29.05
CA ALA A 184 19.70 -5.27 29.69
C ALA A 184 19.55 -5.23 31.22
N LEU A 185 19.69 -4.05 31.84
CA LEU A 185 19.46 -3.87 33.27
C LEU A 185 17.98 -4.04 33.64
N LEU A 186 17.05 -3.48 32.86
CA LEU A 186 15.60 -3.68 33.05
C LEU A 186 15.24 -5.17 32.97
N ASP A 187 15.76 -5.89 31.98
CA ASP A 187 15.53 -7.34 31.85
C ASP A 187 16.09 -8.13 33.05
N LYS A 188 17.26 -7.71 33.57
CA LYS A 188 17.85 -8.33 34.76
C LYS A 188 16.98 -8.10 36.01
N ILE A 189 16.55 -6.87 36.23
CA ILE A 189 15.69 -6.50 37.36
C ILE A 189 14.35 -7.23 37.27
N ALA A 190 13.72 -7.26 36.10
CA ALA A 190 12.47 -7.98 35.88
C ALA A 190 12.59 -9.47 36.26
N LYS A 191 13.69 -10.13 35.89
CA LYS A 191 13.94 -11.53 36.28
C LYS A 191 14.15 -11.69 37.77
N GLU A 192 14.94 -10.80 38.39
CA GLU A 192 15.21 -10.85 39.83
C GLU A 192 13.94 -10.63 40.66
N GLU A 193 13.09 -9.67 40.28
CA GLU A 193 11.83 -9.40 40.96
C GLU A 193 10.81 -10.52 40.73
N PHE A 194 10.73 -11.07 39.52
CA PHE A 194 9.86 -12.22 39.23
C PHE A 194 10.25 -13.45 40.06
N LEU A 195 11.56 -13.71 40.24
CA LEU A 195 12.04 -14.84 41.05
C LEU A 195 11.75 -14.69 42.56
N LYS A 196 11.46 -13.47 43.03
CA LYS A 196 11.06 -13.22 44.42
C LYS A 196 9.58 -13.50 44.66
N LEU A 197 8.78 -13.66 43.61
CA LEU A 197 7.36 -13.99 43.75
C LEU A 197 7.20 -15.40 44.33
N PRO A 198 6.11 -15.68 45.06
CA PRO A 198 5.74 -17.03 45.45
C PRO A 198 5.69 -17.97 44.24
N VAL A 199 5.97 -19.26 44.45
CA VAL A 199 6.00 -20.26 43.36
C VAL A 199 4.61 -20.37 42.71
N GLU A 200 3.55 -20.23 43.51
CA GLU A 200 2.16 -20.23 43.07
C GLU A 200 1.89 -19.09 42.08
N GLU A 201 2.37 -17.88 42.38
CA GLU A 201 2.23 -16.73 41.47
C GLU A 201 3.05 -16.92 40.20
N GLN A 202 4.29 -17.42 40.30
CA GLN A 202 5.11 -17.71 39.13
C GLN A 202 4.45 -18.74 38.20
N SER A 203 3.80 -19.75 38.78
CA SER A 203 3.02 -20.75 38.05
C SER A 203 1.82 -20.12 37.34
N ALA A 204 1.06 -19.27 38.04
CA ALA A 204 -0.08 -18.57 37.44
C ALA A 204 0.34 -17.71 36.23
N TRP A 205 1.46 -16.99 36.33
CA TRP A 205 2.00 -16.24 35.18
C TRP A 205 2.49 -17.13 34.03
N ALA A 206 2.97 -18.34 34.34
CA ALA A 206 3.34 -19.32 33.31
C ALA A 206 2.11 -19.90 32.60
N GLU A 207 1.01 -20.12 33.32
CA GLU A 207 -0.29 -20.51 32.76
C GLU A 207 -0.83 -19.43 31.84
N ILE A 208 -0.89 -18.17 32.30
CA ILE A 208 -1.29 -17.03 31.46
C ILE A 208 -0.40 -16.94 30.20
N ALA A 209 0.90 -17.22 30.31
CA ALA A 209 1.80 -17.24 29.16
C ALA A 209 1.55 -18.38 28.17
N ASN A 210 1.08 -19.52 28.66
CA ASN A 210 0.64 -20.62 27.81
C ASN A 210 -0.67 -20.25 27.10
N GLU A 211 -1.65 -19.71 27.83
CA GLU A 211 -2.94 -19.28 27.30
C GLU A 211 -2.81 -18.18 26.24
N GLU A 212 -2.04 -17.11 26.50
CA GLU A 212 -1.75 -16.06 25.50
C GLU A 212 -1.10 -16.66 24.23
N ASN A 213 -0.21 -17.64 24.39
CA ASN A 213 0.47 -18.28 23.28
C ASN A 213 -0.45 -19.21 22.48
N GLU A 214 -1.30 -19.98 23.15
CA GLU A 214 -2.29 -20.83 22.51
C GLU A 214 -3.29 -19.98 21.73
N ALA A 215 -3.84 -18.94 22.35
CA ALA A 215 -4.72 -17.98 21.69
C ALA A 215 -4.06 -17.34 20.46
N ALA A 216 -2.79 -16.90 20.58
CA ALA A 216 -2.05 -16.32 19.46
C ALA A 216 -1.80 -17.34 18.33
N ASN A 217 -1.53 -18.61 18.65
CA ASN A 217 -1.36 -19.66 17.64
C ASN A 217 -2.69 -20.00 16.96
N ILE A 218 -3.80 -20.06 17.71
CA ILE A 218 -5.13 -20.27 17.15
C ILE A 218 -5.47 -19.13 16.19
N SER A 219 -5.30 -17.86 16.60
CA SER A 219 -5.57 -16.70 15.73
C SER A 219 -4.66 -16.69 14.49
N PHE A 220 -3.41 -17.14 14.63
CA PHE A 220 -2.46 -17.24 13.53
C PHE A 220 -2.87 -18.30 12.51
N GLU A 221 -3.19 -19.51 12.97
CA GLU A 221 -3.63 -20.62 12.10
C GLU A 221 -4.99 -20.28 11.46
N GLN A 222 -5.90 -19.66 12.20
CA GLN A 222 -7.16 -19.14 11.66
C GLN A 222 -6.88 -18.10 10.58
N GLY A 223 -6.03 -17.10 10.79
CA GLY A 223 -5.70 -16.10 9.77
C GLY A 223 -5.05 -16.69 8.52
N LEU A 224 -4.31 -17.80 8.67
CA LEU A 224 -3.67 -18.50 7.55
C LEU A 224 -4.66 -19.28 6.69
N HIS A 225 -5.63 -19.92 7.33
CA HIS A 225 -6.57 -20.84 6.71
C HIS A 225 -7.93 -20.23 6.38
N SER A 226 -8.27 -19.11 7.00
CA SER A 226 -9.53 -18.42 6.72
C SER A 226 -9.58 -17.98 5.26
N PRO A 227 -10.78 -17.99 4.65
CA PRO A 227 -10.97 -17.35 3.35
C PRO A 227 -10.63 -15.86 3.47
N ALA A 228 -10.24 -15.25 2.35
CA ALA A 228 -10.05 -13.80 2.29
C ALA A 228 -11.34 -13.09 2.72
N SER A 229 -11.20 -11.96 3.42
CA SER A 229 -12.36 -11.19 3.86
C SER A 229 -13.24 -10.80 2.67
N THR A 230 -14.55 -10.82 2.92
CA THR A 230 -15.56 -10.42 1.95
C THR A 230 -16.15 -9.05 2.25
N LEU A 231 -15.72 -8.42 3.35
CA LEU A 231 -16.14 -7.08 3.73
C LEU A 231 -15.66 -6.05 2.69
N PRO A 232 -16.52 -5.09 2.29
CA PRO A 232 -16.18 -4.03 1.36
C PRO A 232 -14.89 -3.26 1.73
N GLU A 233 -14.72 -2.93 3.01
CA GLU A 233 -13.58 -2.16 3.53
C GLU A 233 -12.27 -2.94 3.37
N ASP A 234 -12.28 -4.22 3.71
CA ASP A 234 -11.10 -5.09 3.58
C ASP A 234 -10.72 -5.30 2.11
N ARG A 235 -11.73 -5.39 1.23
CA ARG A 235 -11.52 -5.47 -0.22
C ARG A 235 -10.92 -4.19 -0.76
N GLN A 236 -11.41 -3.02 -0.32
CA GLN A 236 -10.84 -1.73 -0.71
C GLN A 236 -9.37 -1.64 -0.27
N ARG A 237 -9.04 -2.01 0.97
CA ARG A 237 -7.65 -2.08 1.46
C ARG A 237 -6.77 -3.00 0.61
N CYS A 238 -7.32 -4.13 0.14
CA CYS A 238 -6.62 -4.97 -0.83
C CYS A 238 -6.39 -4.20 -2.14
N ILE A 239 -7.46 -3.70 -2.77
CA ILE A 239 -7.39 -2.99 -4.05
C ILE A 239 -6.35 -1.85 -4.02
N GLU A 240 -6.32 -1.06 -2.95
CA GLU A 240 -5.34 0.01 -2.74
C GLU A 240 -3.89 -0.50 -2.62
N GLY A 241 -3.69 -1.63 -1.96
CA GLY A 241 -2.37 -2.27 -1.82
C GLY A 241 -1.92 -3.08 -3.03
N LEU A 242 -2.81 -3.33 -4.01
CA LEU A 242 -2.57 -4.28 -5.10
C LEU A 242 -1.38 -3.90 -5.98
N VAL A 243 -1.26 -2.62 -6.33
CA VAL A 243 -0.15 -2.15 -7.18
C VAL A 243 1.18 -2.34 -6.49
N ARG A 244 1.29 -1.91 -5.22
CA ARG A 244 2.49 -2.06 -4.39
C ARG A 244 2.87 -3.53 -4.17
N PHE A 245 1.88 -4.42 -4.12
CA PHE A 245 2.10 -5.85 -3.99
C PHE A 245 2.61 -6.48 -5.30
N MET A 246 2.02 -6.12 -6.44
CA MET A 246 2.31 -6.74 -7.73
C MET A 246 3.54 -6.19 -8.42
N GLU A 247 3.84 -4.89 -8.28
CA GLU A 247 4.97 -4.23 -8.96
C GLU A 247 6.32 -4.93 -8.69
N PRO A 248 6.74 -5.19 -7.43
CA PRO A 248 8.00 -5.88 -7.16
C PRO A 248 8.04 -7.32 -7.73
N ILE A 249 6.90 -7.99 -7.81
CA ILE A 249 6.80 -9.34 -8.38
C ILE A 249 7.04 -9.27 -9.90
N LEU A 250 6.42 -8.30 -10.57
CA LEU A 250 6.60 -8.10 -12.01
C LEU A 250 8.02 -7.67 -12.35
N ASP A 251 8.65 -6.82 -11.53
CA ASP A 251 10.04 -6.42 -11.70
C ASP A 251 10.98 -7.62 -11.61
N LEU A 252 10.80 -8.49 -10.62
CA LEU A 252 11.58 -9.72 -10.50
C LEU A 252 11.37 -10.67 -11.69
N VAL A 253 10.14 -10.75 -12.22
CA VAL A 253 9.87 -11.53 -13.45
C VAL A 253 10.62 -10.92 -14.64
N CYS A 254 10.58 -9.60 -14.81
CA CYS A 254 11.28 -8.90 -15.90
C CYS A 254 12.80 -9.05 -15.77
N GLU A 255 13.36 -8.94 -14.57
CA GLU A 255 14.77 -9.14 -14.29
C GLU A 255 15.21 -10.58 -14.59
N ALA A 256 14.47 -11.56 -14.09
CA ALA A 256 14.83 -12.97 -14.24
C ALA A 256 14.67 -13.49 -15.68
N THR A 257 13.70 -12.98 -16.44
CA THR A 257 13.36 -13.48 -17.78
C THR A 257 13.85 -12.59 -18.92
N GLY A 258 14.20 -11.34 -18.63
CA GLY A 258 14.43 -10.29 -19.64
C GLY A 258 13.16 -9.78 -20.33
N TRP A 259 11.98 -10.32 -20.00
CA TRP A 259 10.72 -9.95 -20.64
C TRP A 259 10.19 -8.60 -20.12
N LYS A 260 9.06 -8.17 -20.68
CA LYS A 260 8.27 -7.04 -20.17
C LYS A 260 6.94 -7.63 -19.72
N ALA A 261 6.53 -7.31 -18.51
CA ALA A 261 5.39 -7.95 -17.87
C ALA A 261 4.29 -6.92 -17.59
N SER A 262 3.05 -7.36 -17.65
CA SER A 262 1.91 -6.53 -17.27
C SER A 262 0.92 -7.39 -16.50
N PHE A 263 0.42 -6.84 -15.41
CA PHE A 263 -0.67 -7.40 -14.62
C PHE A 263 -1.90 -6.55 -14.84
N MET A 264 -3.06 -7.20 -14.97
CA MET A 264 -4.35 -6.54 -15.12
C MET A 264 -5.36 -7.26 -14.24
N ALA A 265 -6.06 -6.50 -13.41
CA ALA A 265 -7.14 -6.97 -12.56
C ALA A 265 -8.28 -5.97 -12.60
N GLY A 266 -9.50 -6.44 -12.40
CA GLY A 266 -10.64 -5.54 -12.33
C GLY A 266 -11.85 -6.18 -11.69
N GLY A 267 -12.80 -5.35 -11.30
CA GLY A 267 -14.00 -5.75 -10.59
C GLY A 267 -14.68 -4.56 -9.91
N PRO A 268 -15.72 -4.82 -9.08
CA PRO A 268 -16.41 -3.79 -8.33
C PRO A 268 -15.49 -3.14 -7.29
N GLU A 269 -15.31 -1.82 -7.36
CA GLU A 269 -14.52 -1.04 -6.41
C GLU A 269 -15.42 -0.45 -5.31
N PRO A 270 -15.27 -0.91 -4.06
CA PRO A 270 -16.15 -0.50 -2.95
C PRO A 270 -16.20 1.01 -2.71
N ALA A 271 -15.05 1.71 -2.75
CA ALA A 271 -14.99 3.16 -2.50
C ALA A 271 -15.67 4.01 -3.60
N VAL A 272 -15.85 3.46 -4.80
CA VAL A 272 -16.53 4.15 -5.92
C VAL A 272 -17.96 3.64 -6.08
N GLY A 273 -18.63 3.34 -4.96
CA GLY A 273 -20.00 2.84 -4.97
C GLY A 273 -20.17 1.49 -5.68
N GLY A 274 -19.13 0.66 -5.69
CA GLY A 274 -19.14 -0.65 -6.35
C GLY A 274 -19.02 -0.61 -7.87
N ARG A 275 -18.65 0.52 -8.48
CA ARG A 275 -18.46 0.61 -9.94
C ARG A 275 -17.35 -0.34 -10.41
N LEU A 276 -17.46 -0.82 -11.65
CA LEU A 276 -16.43 -1.65 -12.26
C LEU A 276 -15.22 -0.80 -12.64
N ASN A 277 -14.05 -1.29 -12.24
CA ASN A 277 -12.80 -0.61 -12.50
C ASN A 277 -11.71 -1.63 -12.90
N VAL A 278 -10.72 -1.17 -13.66
CA VAL A 278 -9.56 -1.95 -14.10
C VAL A 278 -8.29 -1.29 -13.58
N ILE A 279 -7.47 -2.07 -12.86
CA ILE A 279 -6.14 -1.69 -12.43
C ILE A 279 -5.13 -2.48 -13.25
N SER A 280 -4.17 -1.76 -13.82
CA SER A 280 -3.08 -2.34 -14.59
C SER A 280 -1.74 -1.89 -14.08
N VAL A 281 -0.84 -2.84 -13.87
CA VAL A 281 0.53 -2.60 -13.39
C VAL A 281 1.49 -3.07 -14.46
N HIS A 282 2.44 -2.23 -14.86
CA HIS A 282 3.35 -2.52 -15.96
C HIS A 282 4.79 -2.48 -15.47
N SER A 283 5.53 -3.56 -15.69
CA SER A 283 6.97 -3.60 -15.41
C SER A 283 7.76 -3.66 -16.71
N GLY A 284 8.80 -2.82 -16.74
CA GLY A 284 9.68 -2.62 -17.86
C GLY A 284 9.26 -1.47 -18.79
N GLU A 285 10.26 -0.96 -19.50
CA GLU A 285 10.15 0.30 -20.24
C GLU A 285 10.65 0.15 -21.69
N THR A 286 10.20 1.05 -22.56
CA THR A 286 10.74 1.22 -23.91
C THR A 286 12.21 1.66 -23.86
N SER A 287 12.97 1.35 -24.91
CA SER A 287 14.28 1.95 -25.15
C SER A 287 14.14 3.44 -25.53
N GLY A 288 15.21 4.21 -25.31
CA GLY A 288 15.28 5.64 -25.63
C GLY A 288 15.53 6.53 -24.40
N ASP A 289 15.69 7.83 -24.64
CA ASP A 289 15.97 8.82 -23.60
C ASP A 289 14.78 9.05 -22.67
N VAL A 290 13.56 8.91 -23.22
CA VAL A 290 12.31 8.95 -22.46
C VAL A 290 11.77 7.53 -22.37
N LYS A 291 11.98 6.91 -21.22
CA LYS A 291 11.52 5.56 -20.94
C LYS A 291 10.03 5.59 -20.59
N LEU A 292 9.25 4.75 -21.25
CA LEU A 292 7.80 4.66 -21.06
C LEU A 292 7.39 3.22 -20.78
N THR A 293 6.51 3.01 -19.82
CA THR A 293 5.88 1.70 -19.59
C THR A 293 4.86 1.39 -20.68
N PHE A 294 4.43 0.12 -20.80
CA PHE A 294 3.43 -0.30 -21.80
C PHE A 294 2.14 0.54 -21.74
N GLY A 295 1.59 0.76 -20.54
CA GLY A 295 0.38 1.57 -20.36
C GLY A 295 0.54 3.03 -20.81
N ARG A 296 1.75 3.61 -20.70
CA ARG A 296 2.04 4.99 -21.14
C ARG A 296 2.35 5.07 -22.63
N ALA A 297 3.20 4.18 -23.15
CA ALA A 297 3.58 4.15 -24.56
C ALA A 297 2.37 3.85 -25.46
N GLU A 298 1.46 3.00 -25.01
CA GLU A 298 0.29 2.55 -25.77
C GLU A 298 -1.03 3.13 -25.28
N ARG A 299 -1.02 4.21 -24.48
CA ARG A 299 -2.19 4.70 -23.73
C ARG A 299 -3.47 4.80 -24.57
N VAL A 300 -3.37 5.33 -25.79
CA VAL A 300 -4.52 5.48 -26.69
C VAL A 300 -5.09 4.13 -27.13
N ARG A 301 -4.24 3.22 -27.62
CA ARG A 301 -4.69 1.88 -28.07
C ARG A 301 -5.13 1.02 -26.89
N TYR A 302 -4.42 1.12 -25.78
CA TYR A 302 -4.73 0.43 -24.53
C TYR A 302 -6.14 0.79 -24.05
N LYS A 303 -6.44 2.10 -23.90
CA LYS A 303 -7.78 2.58 -23.52
C LYS A 303 -8.85 2.25 -24.54
N LYS A 304 -8.53 2.31 -25.84
CA LYS A 304 -9.50 2.08 -26.90
C LYS A 304 -9.87 0.60 -27.08
N PHE A 305 -8.93 -0.31 -26.87
CA PHE A 305 -9.12 -1.72 -27.23
C PHE A 305 -9.00 -2.66 -26.04
N ILE A 306 -7.98 -2.51 -25.19
CA ILE A 306 -7.71 -3.48 -24.11
C ILE A 306 -8.71 -3.30 -22.96
N VAL A 307 -8.89 -2.06 -22.48
CA VAL A 307 -9.82 -1.77 -21.38
C VAL A 307 -11.26 -2.19 -21.72
N PRO A 308 -11.83 -1.89 -22.89
CA PRO A 308 -13.20 -2.30 -23.22
C PRO A 308 -13.37 -3.82 -23.36
N ILE A 309 -12.37 -4.52 -23.92
CA ILE A 309 -12.40 -5.98 -24.01
C ILE A 309 -12.47 -6.59 -22.61
N PHE A 310 -11.58 -6.16 -21.71
CA PHE A 310 -11.58 -6.66 -20.34
C PHE A 310 -12.82 -6.20 -19.56
N GLY A 311 -13.29 -4.97 -19.80
CA GLY A 311 -14.50 -4.44 -19.17
C GLY A 311 -15.76 -5.18 -19.57
N SER A 312 -15.92 -5.57 -20.83
CA SER A 312 -17.02 -6.43 -21.29
C SER A 312 -17.01 -7.80 -20.60
N PHE A 313 -15.83 -8.37 -20.40
CA PHE A 313 -15.66 -9.59 -19.60
C PHE A 313 -16.10 -9.37 -18.15
N LEU A 314 -15.68 -8.27 -17.50
CA LEU A 314 -16.09 -7.97 -16.12
C LEU A 314 -17.60 -7.73 -15.97
N GLN A 315 -18.24 -7.07 -16.95
CA GLN A 315 -19.70 -6.92 -16.99
C GLN A 315 -20.42 -8.27 -17.08
N SER A 316 -19.79 -9.28 -17.67
CA SER A 316 -20.33 -10.66 -17.69
C SER A 316 -20.08 -11.41 -16.38
N CYS A 317 -19.08 -11.00 -15.59
CA CYS A 317 -18.74 -11.61 -14.31
C CYS A 317 -19.54 -11.04 -13.12
N TYR A 318 -19.97 -9.78 -13.19
CA TYR A 318 -20.56 -9.07 -12.06
C TYR A 318 -21.90 -8.44 -12.42
N THR A 319 -22.93 -8.79 -11.66
CA THR A 319 -24.24 -8.17 -11.83
C THR A 319 -24.29 -6.77 -11.20
N PRO A 320 -25.15 -5.85 -11.68
CA PRO A 320 -25.30 -4.53 -11.07
C PRO A 320 -25.69 -4.56 -9.59
N ASP A 321 -26.50 -5.53 -9.17
CA ASP A 321 -26.87 -5.73 -7.76
C ASP A 321 -25.68 -6.17 -6.92
N GLU A 322 -24.85 -7.08 -7.43
CA GLU A 322 -23.64 -7.51 -6.77
C GLU A 322 -22.66 -6.33 -6.62
N CYS A 323 -22.48 -5.53 -7.67
CA CYS A 323 -21.69 -4.30 -7.62
C CYS A 323 -22.17 -3.38 -6.49
N ARG A 324 -23.48 -3.08 -6.43
CA ARG A 324 -24.07 -2.24 -5.37
C ARG A 324 -23.88 -2.83 -3.97
N SER A 325 -24.02 -4.15 -3.80
CA SER A 325 -23.84 -4.80 -2.49
C SER A 325 -22.39 -4.74 -1.97
N ARG A 326 -21.43 -4.44 -2.84
CA ARG A 326 -20.02 -4.30 -2.51
C ARG A 326 -19.61 -2.85 -2.26
N ALA A 327 -20.52 -1.89 -2.44
CA ALA A 327 -20.26 -0.49 -2.16
C ALA A 327 -20.05 -0.25 -0.67
N ILE A 328 -19.08 0.60 -0.32
CA ILE A 328 -18.98 1.17 1.03
C ILE A 328 -19.99 2.33 1.08
N SER A 329 -20.74 2.43 2.17
CA SER A 329 -21.66 3.56 2.36
C SER A 329 -20.83 4.84 2.44
N SER A 330 -21.22 5.88 1.69
CA SER A 330 -20.47 7.14 1.53
C SER A 330 -20.20 7.91 2.83
N GLU A 331 -20.69 7.43 3.97
CA GLU A 331 -20.40 7.99 5.30
C GLU A 331 -19.05 7.51 5.86
N GLY A 332 -18.41 6.50 5.25
CA GLY A 332 -17.07 6.05 5.62
C GLY A 332 -15.99 6.76 4.81
N ASP A 333 -15.00 7.32 5.50
CA ASP A 333 -13.80 7.94 4.93
C ASP A 333 -12.88 6.90 4.25
N CYS A 334 -13.31 6.31 3.13
CA CYS A 334 -12.46 5.46 2.31
C CYS A 334 -11.81 6.26 1.18
N SER A 335 -10.49 6.11 1.05
CA SER A 335 -9.69 6.82 0.05
C SER A 335 -10.04 6.33 -1.35
N LEU A 336 -10.15 7.26 -2.31
CA LEU A 336 -10.12 6.89 -3.71
C LEU A 336 -8.67 6.67 -4.15
N LEU A 337 -8.44 5.62 -4.95
CA LEU A 337 -7.15 5.43 -5.61
C LEU A 337 -6.93 6.57 -6.61
N ASN A 338 -5.83 7.30 -6.43
CA ASN A 338 -5.46 8.42 -7.29
C ASN A 338 -4.62 7.95 -8.48
N ASP A 339 -5.02 8.38 -9.67
CA ASP A 339 -4.30 8.10 -10.91
C ASP A 339 -2.84 8.59 -10.89
N GLU A 340 -2.56 9.67 -10.15
CA GLU A 340 -1.20 10.24 -10.07
C GLU A 340 -0.24 9.37 -9.26
N ASP A 341 -0.69 8.84 -8.11
CA ASP A 341 0.11 7.94 -7.28
C ASP A 341 0.42 6.64 -8.03
N LEU A 342 -0.52 6.17 -8.84
CA LEU A 342 -0.35 5.01 -9.71
C LEU A 342 0.62 5.28 -10.87
N GLY A 343 0.59 6.49 -11.42
CA GLY A 343 1.42 6.86 -12.57
C GLY A 343 2.92 6.81 -12.31
N GLU A 344 3.35 7.10 -11.08
CA GLU A 344 4.77 6.99 -10.68
C GLU A 344 5.22 5.52 -10.53
N ALA A 345 4.30 4.62 -10.14
CA ALA A 345 4.51 3.18 -10.01
C ALA A 345 4.26 2.40 -11.32
N GLY A 346 4.22 3.11 -12.47
CA GLY A 346 3.95 2.48 -13.77
C GLY A 346 2.57 1.83 -13.88
N ALA A 347 1.64 2.18 -13.00
CA ALA A 347 0.29 1.66 -12.96
C ALA A 347 -0.72 2.63 -13.58
N SER A 348 -1.87 2.11 -13.99
CA SER A 348 -3.00 2.88 -14.50
C SER A 348 -4.31 2.30 -14.00
N MET A 349 -5.28 3.18 -13.79
CA MET A 349 -6.63 2.83 -13.37
C MET A 349 -7.60 3.36 -14.42
N ASP A 350 -8.53 2.51 -14.85
CA ASP A 350 -9.45 2.80 -15.94
C ASP A 350 -10.86 2.34 -15.58
N ARG A 351 -11.77 3.31 -15.45
CA ARG A 351 -13.18 3.09 -15.13
C ARG A 351 -13.92 2.51 -16.34
N ILE A 352 -14.83 1.57 -16.08
CA ILE A 352 -15.69 0.99 -17.09
C ILE A 352 -17.06 1.64 -16.96
N ASP A 353 -17.41 2.48 -17.93
CA ASP A 353 -18.76 3.01 -18.03
C ASP A 353 -19.69 1.92 -18.58
N PHE A 354 -20.81 1.70 -17.89
CA PHE A 354 -21.91 0.93 -18.46
C PHE A 354 -22.52 1.80 -19.55
N ASP A 355 -22.18 1.51 -20.80
CA ASP A 355 -22.88 2.05 -21.97
C ASP A 355 -24.35 1.67 -21.87
N THR A 356 -25.13 2.53 -21.21
CA THR A 356 -26.59 2.47 -21.12
C THR A 356 -27.23 2.98 -22.43
N SER A 357 -26.40 3.32 -23.42
CA SER A 357 -26.75 3.92 -24.71
C SER A 357 -27.45 2.96 -25.70
N GLY A 358 -27.88 1.77 -25.27
CA GLY A 358 -28.39 0.72 -26.17
C GLY A 358 -29.90 0.43 -26.17
N VAL A 359 -30.75 1.14 -25.41
CA VAL A 359 -32.18 0.71 -25.27
C VAL A 359 -33.25 1.75 -25.65
N ASP A 360 -32.93 3.03 -25.86
CA ASP A 360 -33.94 4.02 -26.27
C ASP A 360 -33.79 4.49 -27.74
N ASP A 361 -33.73 3.52 -28.66
CA ASP A 361 -34.16 3.76 -30.04
C ASP A 361 -35.54 3.11 -30.24
N ARG A 362 -36.49 3.54 -29.40
CA ARG A 362 -37.91 3.32 -29.64
C ARG A 362 -38.36 4.46 -30.55
N PRO A 363 -38.61 4.21 -31.85
CA PRO A 363 -39.07 5.26 -32.74
C PRO A 363 -40.42 5.75 -32.22
N SER A 364 -40.43 6.98 -31.69
CA SER A 364 -41.65 7.70 -31.39
C SER A 364 -42.30 8.04 -32.73
N GLY A 365 -43.14 7.13 -33.21
CA GLY A 365 -44.00 7.34 -34.35
C GLY A 365 -45.03 8.41 -34.00
N SER A 366 -44.84 9.60 -34.56
CA SER A 366 -45.92 10.55 -34.83
C SER A 366 -45.92 10.83 -36.34
N GLU A 367 -47.11 10.68 -36.89
CA GLU A 367 -47.48 10.61 -38.30
C GLU A 367 -47.11 11.86 -39.11
N GLY A 368 -46.81 11.64 -40.40
CA GLY A 368 -46.58 12.69 -41.39
C GLY A 368 -46.43 12.09 -42.79
N LEU A 369 -47.55 11.62 -43.35
CA LEU A 369 -47.70 11.08 -44.70
C LEU A 369 -47.13 12.02 -45.78
N GLN A 370 -46.26 11.50 -46.64
CA GLN A 370 -46.29 11.82 -48.07
C GLN A 370 -45.68 10.69 -48.91
N SER A 371 -46.53 10.17 -49.79
CA SER A 371 -46.31 9.10 -50.76
C SER A 371 -45.43 9.53 -51.93
N ASN A 372 -44.55 8.64 -52.39
CA ASN A 372 -44.40 8.37 -53.83
C ASN A 372 -43.71 7.01 -54.10
N PRO A 373 -43.96 6.36 -55.25
CA PRO A 373 -43.70 4.94 -55.47
C PRO A 373 -42.58 4.65 -56.50
N VAL A 374 -42.29 3.35 -56.67
CA VAL A 374 -41.57 2.69 -57.80
C VAL A 374 -40.03 2.74 -57.66
N SER A 375 -39.22 1.68 -57.79
CA SER A 375 -39.41 0.34 -58.35
C SER A 375 -38.46 -0.69 -57.74
N SER A 376 -38.87 -1.94 -57.90
CA SER A 376 -38.21 -3.22 -57.62
C SER A 376 -36.89 -3.47 -58.37
N THR A 377 -35.94 -4.14 -57.69
CA THR A 377 -35.29 -5.34 -58.28
C THR A 377 -34.85 -6.33 -57.20
N THR A 378 -35.41 -7.52 -57.29
CA THR A 378 -35.11 -8.78 -56.59
C THR A 378 -33.72 -9.34 -56.87
N ALA A 379 -33.07 -9.90 -55.85
CA ALA A 379 -32.35 -11.18 -55.97
C ALA A 379 -32.24 -11.88 -54.61
N LYS A 380 -32.81 -13.08 -54.55
CA LYS A 380 -32.76 -14.07 -53.48
C LYS A 380 -31.38 -14.72 -53.44
N THR A 381 -30.85 -15.00 -52.25
CA THR A 381 -30.19 -16.30 -52.01
C THR A 381 -30.32 -16.72 -50.55
N SER A 382 -30.81 -17.94 -50.41
CA SER A 382 -30.94 -18.74 -49.20
C SER A 382 -29.59 -19.20 -48.65
N SER A 383 -29.48 -19.33 -47.33
CA SER A 383 -29.06 -20.61 -46.73
C SER A 383 -29.33 -20.65 -45.22
N THR A 384 -30.35 -21.44 -44.92
CA THR A 384 -30.54 -22.22 -43.70
C THR A 384 -29.24 -22.91 -43.26
N MET A 385 -28.91 -22.87 -41.96
CA MET A 385 -28.44 -24.05 -41.21
C MET A 385 -28.73 -23.87 -39.72
N ALA A 386 -29.70 -24.65 -39.26
CA ALA A 386 -29.89 -24.98 -37.86
C ALA A 386 -28.79 -25.94 -37.42
N SER A 387 -28.27 -25.78 -36.20
CA SER A 387 -27.57 -26.86 -35.51
C SER A 387 -27.81 -26.75 -34.02
N SER A 388 -28.82 -27.53 -33.62
CA SER A 388 -29.04 -28.03 -32.27
C SER A 388 -27.84 -28.88 -31.83
N ILE A 389 -27.19 -28.53 -30.72
CA ILE A 389 -26.38 -29.50 -29.98
C ILE A 389 -26.87 -29.59 -28.54
N SER A 390 -27.37 -30.79 -28.30
CA SER A 390 -27.92 -31.39 -27.11
C SER A 390 -27.00 -31.32 -25.89
N ALA A 391 -27.63 -31.08 -24.74
CA ALA A 391 -27.05 -31.23 -23.42
C ALA A 391 -26.60 -32.67 -23.16
N LYS A 392 -25.38 -32.85 -22.65
CA LYS A 392 -24.97 -34.06 -21.94
C LYS A 392 -24.19 -33.71 -20.67
N LYS A 393 -24.86 -34.02 -19.56
CA LYS A 393 -24.32 -34.18 -18.21
C LYS A 393 -23.35 -35.39 -18.21
N PRO A 394 -22.26 -35.34 -17.43
CA PRO A 394 -21.87 -36.55 -16.71
C PRO A 394 -21.70 -36.27 -15.23
N THR A 395 -22.52 -36.97 -14.46
CA THR A 395 -22.33 -37.32 -13.07
C THR A 395 -21.19 -38.35 -13.00
N THR A 396 -20.12 -38.08 -12.27
CA THR A 396 -19.32 -39.17 -11.69
C THR A 396 -18.63 -38.74 -10.39
N THR A 397 -19.23 -39.22 -9.32
CA THR A 397 -18.76 -39.27 -7.94
C THR A 397 -17.56 -40.23 -7.86
N HIS A 398 -16.40 -39.77 -7.41
CA HIS A 398 -15.36 -40.65 -6.90
C HIS A 398 -14.70 -40.05 -5.66
N SER A 399 -15.13 -40.56 -4.50
CA SER A 399 -14.41 -40.47 -3.23
C SER A 399 -13.27 -41.49 -3.22
N PRO A 400 -12.05 -41.13 -2.76
CA PRO A 400 -11.09 -42.11 -2.29
C PRO A 400 -11.09 -42.16 -0.76
N THR A 401 -11.60 -43.29 -0.26
CA THR A 401 -11.51 -43.73 1.13
C THR A 401 -10.08 -44.18 1.48
N LYS A 402 -9.58 -43.67 2.61
CA LYS A 402 -8.62 -44.27 3.58
C LYS A 402 -7.30 -44.88 3.10
N LYS A 403 -6.21 -44.47 3.76
CA LYS A 403 -5.42 -45.34 4.66
C LYS A 403 -4.49 -44.50 5.54
N MET A 404 -4.80 -44.40 6.83
CA MET A 404 -3.85 -43.98 7.86
C MET A 404 -2.89 -45.14 8.11
N ALA A 405 -1.60 -44.92 7.86
CA ALA A 405 -0.54 -45.79 8.35
C ALA A 405 -0.14 -45.28 9.74
N ILE A 406 -0.37 -46.11 10.75
CA ILE A 406 0.18 -45.97 12.10
C ILE A 406 1.65 -46.40 12.01
N ALA A 407 2.57 -45.46 12.17
CA ALA A 407 3.99 -45.76 12.31
C ALA A 407 4.32 -45.87 13.81
N THR A 408 4.42 -47.10 14.27
CA THR A 408 4.94 -47.47 15.58
C THR A 408 6.47 -47.34 15.55
N THR A 409 7.03 -46.40 16.30
CA THR A 409 8.49 -46.30 16.52
C THR A 409 8.93 -47.29 17.60
N PRO A 410 9.98 -48.10 17.38
CA PRO A 410 10.55 -48.92 18.43
C PRO A 410 11.51 -48.12 19.31
N SER A 411 11.34 -48.29 20.61
CA SER A 411 12.25 -47.91 21.68
C SER A 411 13.54 -48.74 21.59
N THR A 412 14.68 -48.08 21.39
CA THR A 412 16.00 -48.65 21.67
C THR A 412 16.65 -47.89 22.82
N ALA A 413 16.70 -48.58 23.96
CA ALA A 413 17.56 -48.27 25.07
C ALA A 413 19.02 -48.43 24.64
N THR A 414 19.85 -47.40 24.86
CA THR A 414 21.31 -47.56 24.83
C THR A 414 21.87 -47.19 26.18
N THR A 415 22.54 -48.21 26.71
CA THR A 415 23.17 -48.37 28.01
C THR A 415 24.39 -47.48 28.18
N SER A 416 24.63 -47.17 29.45
CA SER A 416 25.83 -46.62 30.07
C SER A 416 27.16 -47.14 29.51
N GLY A 417 28.12 -46.24 29.33
CA GLY A 417 29.54 -46.55 29.20
C GLY A 417 30.41 -45.37 29.61
N LYS A 418 30.85 -45.36 30.88
CA LYS A 418 31.95 -44.52 31.40
C LYS A 418 33.28 -45.09 30.88
N SER A 419 34.22 -44.23 30.46
CA SER A 419 35.64 -44.28 30.92
C SER A 419 36.44 -43.04 30.44
N PRO A 420 37.54 -42.65 31.12
CA PRO A 420 38.21 -41.35 30.98
C PRO A 420 39.63 -41.43 30.33
N TRP A 421 40.33 -40.28 30.34
CA TRP A 421 41.74 -39.97 29.95
C TRP A 421 41.92 -39.73 28.43
N SER A 422 42.54 -38.65 27.95
CA SER A 422 43.68 -37.85 28.44
C SER A 422 43.55 -36.36 28.13
#